data_AF-A0A8W8LSR6-F1
#
_entry.id   AF-A0A8W8LSR6-F1
#
_cell.length_a   1.000
_cell.length_b   1.000
_cell.length_c   1.000
_cell.angle_alpha   90.00
_cell.angle_beta   90.00
_cell.angle_gamma   90.00
#
_symmetry.space_group_name_H-M   'P 1'
#
loop_
_entity.id
_entity.type
_entity.pdbx_description
1 polymer ?
#
loop_
_entity_poly.entity_id
_entity_poly.type
_entity_poly.pdbx_seq_one_letter_code
_entity_poly.pdbx_strand_id
1 'polypeptide(L)'
;MRYLRARFFKGTLKGFDQTINLILDESHERVYSTTQGVEQVILGLYIIRGDNVAVIGEIDDDVDNGLDFNNIKAEPLNSVSH
;
A
#
# COMPACT_ATOMS: atom_id res chain seq x y z
N MET A 1 -17.44 13.92 -5.71
CA MET A 1 -16.34 14.20 -4.76
C MET A 1 -15.69 12.87 -4.39
N ARG A 2 -14.50 12.56 -4.92
CA ARG A 2 -13.72 11.39 -4.48
C ARG A 2 -13.03 11.78 -3.17
N TYR A 3 -13.47 11.23 -2.05
CA TYR A 3 -12.66 11.23 -0.84
C TYR A 3 -11.37 10.44 -1.17
N LEU A 4 -10.23 11.13 -1.24
CA LEU A 4 -8.93 10.48 -1.43
C LEU A 4 -8.54 9.80 -0.12
N ARG A 5 -8.94 8.54 0.06
CA ARG A 5 -8.49 7.70 1.18
C ARG A 5 -6.99 7.43 1.04
N ALA A 6 -6.31 7.21 2.16
CA ALA A 6 -4.93 6.72 2.10
C ALA A 6 -4.92 5.31 1.50
N ARG A 7 -3.88 5.00 0.71
CA ARG A 7 -3.74 3.73 -0.01
C ARG A 7 -2.59 2.93 0.59
N PHE A 8 -2.76 1.61 0.64
CA PHE A 8 -1.72 0.69 1.10
C PHE A 8 -1.05 0.05 -0.12
N PHE A 9 0.26 0.23 -0.26
CA PHE A 9 1.05 -0.41 -1.31
C PHE A 9 2.08 -1.35 -0.68
N LYS A 10 2.19 -2.56 -1.23
CA LYS A 10 3.33 -3.45 -0.99
C LYS A 10 4.10 -3.61 -2.30
N GLY A 11 5.41 -3.68 -2.22
CA GLY A 11 6.30 -3.94 -3.34
C GLY A 11 7.76 -3.96 -2.89
N THR A 12 8.65 -4.36 -3.78
CA THR A 12 10.09 -4.33 -3.52
C THR A 12 10.61 -2.92 -3.75
N LEU A 13 11.12 -2.25 -2.71
CA LEU A 13 11.75 -0.93 -2.85
C LEU A 13 13.07 -1.07 -3.63
N LYS A 14 13.09 -0.57 -4.87
CA LYS A 14 14.28 -0.61 -5.74
C LYS A 14 15.14 0.65 -5.63
N GLY A 15 14.54 1.76 -5.21
CA GLY A 15 15.27 3.02 -5.06
C GLY A 15 14.41 4.11 -4.43
N PHE A 16 15.11 5.08 -3.85
CA PHE A 16 14.53 6.30 -3.33
C PHE A 16 15.49 7.48 -3.53
N ASP A 17 14.97 8.70 -3.43
CA ASP A 17 15.78 9.93 -3.43
C ASP A 17 15.63 10.72 -2.12
N GLN A 18 16.35 11.83 -2.00
CA GLN A 18 16.34 12.69 -0.82
C GLN A 18 14.97 13.37 -0.55
N THR A 19 14.06 13.35 -1.51
CA THR A 19 12.69 13.87 -1.36
C THR A 19 11.68 12.76 -1.11
N ILE A 20 12.15 11.51 -0.90
CA ILE A 20 11.32 10.33 -0.63
C ILE A 20 10.46 9.93 -1.84
N ASN A 21 10.85 10.30 -3.06
CA ASN A 21 10.25 9.63 -4.23
C ASN A 21 10.67 8.17 -4.21
N LEU A 22 9.72 7.25 -4.38
CA LEU A 22 9.96 5.81 -4.27
C LEU A 22 9.78 5.13 -5.63
N ILE A 23 10.67 4.19 -5.92
CA ILE A 23 10.52 3.22 -7.02
C ILE A 23 10.21 1.86 -6.39
N LEU A 24 8.99 1.37 -6.60
CA LEU A 24 8.55 0.05 -6.16
C LEU A 24 8.44 -0.87 -7.37
N ASP A 25 8.99 -2.08 -7.25
CA ASP A 25 8.83 -3.15 -8.23
C ASP A 25 7.93 -4.25 -7.68
N GLU A 26 7.36 -5.07 -8.56
CA GLU A 26 6.40 -6.13 -8.20
C GLU A 26 5.28 -5.64 -7.27
N SER A 27 4.86 -4.38 -7.46
CA SER A 27 3.99 -3.71 -6.52
C SER A 27 2.52 -4.08 -6.71
N HIS A 28 1.78 -4.09 -5.60
CA HIS A 28 0.33 -4.22 -5.55
C HIS A 28 -0.26 -3.27 -4.51
N GLU A 29 -1.47 -2.77 -4.79
CA GLU A 29 -2.29 -2.09 -3.81
C GLU A 29 -3.14 -3.12 -3.05
N ARG A 30 -3.25 -2.96 -1.72
CA ARG A 30 -4.23 -3.68 -0.90
C ARG A 30 -5.41 -2.78 -0.59
N VAL A 31 -6.59 -3.19 -1.03
CA VAL A 31 -7.84 -2.48 -0.77
C VAL A 31 -8.60 -3.20 0.32
N TYR A 32 -8.68 -2.57 1.49
CA TYR A 32 -9.39 -3.09 2.66
C TYR A 32 -10.86 -2.65 2.64
N SER A 33 -11.74 -3.58 3.04
CA SER A 33 -13.18 -3.37 3.15
C SER A 33 -13.72 -4.06 4.40
N THR A 34 -14.83 -3.57 4.93
CA THR A 34 -15.54 -4.20 6.05
C THR A 34 -16.46 -5.34 5.61
N THR A 35 -16.74 -5.44 4.31
CA THR A 35 -17.72 -6.39 3.76
C THR A 35 -17.08 -7.55 3.00
N GLN A 36 -15.95 -7.29 2.34
CA GLN A 36 -15.23 -8.25 1.49
C GLN A 36 -13.79 -8.40 1.98
N GLY A 37 -13.15 -9.52 1.61
CA GLY A 37 -11.72 -9.73 1.82
C GLY A 37 -10.89 -8.67 1.10
N VAL A 38 -9.60 -8.62 1.42
CA VAL A 38 -8.65 -7.68 0.85
C VAL A 38 -8.46 -7.98 -0.64
N GLU A 39 -8.73 -6.98 -1.47
CA GLU A 39 -8.42 -7.03 -2.91
C GLU A 39 -6.97 -6.61 -3.14
N GLN A 40 -6.26 -7.33 -4.01
CA GLN A 40 -4.90 -7.01 -4.42
C GLN A 40 -4.87 -6.58 -5.89
N VAL A 41 -4.61 -5.29 -6.12
CA VAL A 41 -4.52 -4.72 -7.46
C VAL A 41 -3.06 -4.67 -7.89
N ILE A 42 -2.68 -5.47 -8.88
CA ILE A 42 -1.30 -5.55 -9.39
C ILE A 42 -0.96 -4.27 -10.18
N LEU A 43 0.20 -3.68 -9.89
CA LEU A 43 0.70 -2.47 -10.53
C LEU A 43 2.04 -2.71 -11.25
N GLY A 44 2.88 -3.63 -10.76
CA GLY A 44 4.21 -3.89 -11.31
C GLY A 44 5.22 -2.82 -10.89
N LEU A 45 5.94 -2.23 -11.84
CA LEU A 45 6.83 -1.10 -11.58
C LEU A 45 6.00 0.17 -11.34
N TYR A 46 6.14 0.78 -10.17
CA TYR A 46 5.33 1.92 -9.74
C TYR A 46 6.17 2.98 -9.04
N ILE A 47 5.96 4.25 -9.40
CA ILE A 47 6.68 5.40 -8.83
C ILE A 47 5.71 6.18 -7.94
N ILE A 48 6.11 6.41 -6.69
CA ILE A 48 5.35 7.22 -5.73
C ILE A 48 6.10 8.53 -5.50
N ARG A 49 5.41 9.66 -5.63
CA ARG A 49 5.97 10.98 -5.31
C ARG A 49 6.07 11.15 -3.80
N GLY A 50 7.21 11.63 -3.31
CA GLY A 50 7.51 11.69 -1.87
C GLY A 50 6.55 12.53 -1.05
N ASP A 51 6.04 13.63 -1.59
CA ASP A 51 5.02 14.46 -0.92
C ASP A 51 3.69 13.71 -0.65
N ASN A 52 3.48 12.56 -1.30
CA ASN A 52 2.30 11.71 -1.10
C ASN A 52 2.59 10.50 -0.19
N VAL A 53 3.82 10.36 0.33
CA VAL A 53 4.22 9.28 1.23
C VAL A 53 3.93 9.68 2.66
N ALA A 54 3.06 8.92 3.34
CA ALA A 54 2.78 9.11 4.76
C ALA A 54 3.70 8.28 5.66
N VAL A 55 3.86 6.99 5.36
CA VAL A 55 4.65 6.03 6.14
C VAL A 55 5.27 4.99 5.20
N ILE A 56 6.47 4.53 5.54
CA ILE A 56 7.14 3.37 4.94
C ILE A 56 7.44 2.40 6.09
N GLY A 57 7.08 1.13 5.93
CA GLY A 57 7.34 0.08 6.91
C GLY A 57 7.96 -1.14 6.25
N GLU A 58 8.97 -1.71 6.91
CA GLU A 58 9.50 -3.03 6.56
C GLU A 58 8.48 -4.11 6.96
N ILE A 59 8.38 -5.16 6.14
CA ILE A 59 7.45 -6.28 6.34
C ILE A 59 8.27 -7.56 6.31
N ASP A 60 7.97 -8.48 7.23
CA ASP A 60 8.46 -9.85 7.16
C ASP A 60 7.60 -10.63 6.13
N ASP A 61 8.23 -11.04 5.03
CA ASP A 61 7.54 -11.71 3.93
C ASP A 61 6.97 -13.08 4.33
N ASP A 62 7.60 -13.82 5.24
CA ASP A 62 7.09 -15.12 5.67
C ASP A 62 5.80 -14.95 6.47
N VAL A 63 5.78 -13.94 7.36
CA VAL A 63 4.57 -13.58 8.12
C VAL A 63 3.46 -13.09 7.20
N ASP A 64 3.79 -12.22 6.26
CA ASP A 64 2.81 -11.60 5.35
C ASP A 64 2.21 -12.62 4.35
N ASN A 65 3.02 -13.57 3.85
CA ASN A 65 2.56 -14.65 2.98
C ASN A 65 1.66 -15.67 3.71
N GLY A 66 1.78 -15.76 5.04
CA GLY A 66 0.93 -16.60 5.89
C GLY A 66 -0.46 -16.03 6.16
N LEU A 67 -0.74 -14.78 5.76
CA LEU A 67 -2.02 -14.11 6.02
C LEU A 67 -3.11 -14.53 5.03
N ASP A 68 -4.30 -14.84 5.54
CA ASP A 68 -5.48 -15.10 4.71
C ASP A 68 -6.21 -13.79 4.35
N PHE A 69 -5.70 -13.11 3.32
CA PHE A 69 -6.24 -11.85 2.83
C PHE A 69 -7.72 -11.92 2.42
N ASN A 70 -8.21 -13.09 1.99
CA ASN A 70 -9.61 -13.25 1.58
C ASN A 70 -10.59 -13.14 2.76
N ASN A 71 -10.10 -13.35 3.98
CA ASN A 71 -10.91 -13.31 5.20
C ASN A 71 -10.60 -12.10 6.10
N ILE A 72 -9.57 -11.32 5.80
CA ILE A 72 -9.27 -10.07 6.49
C ILE A 72 -10.27 -8.98 6.08
N LYS A 73 -10.91 -8.37 7.07
CA LYS A 73 -11.86 -7.26 6.90
C LYS A 73 -11.45 -6.12 7.82
N ALA A 74 -11.34 -4.92 7.26
CA ALA A 74 -10.93 -3.74 8.00
C ALA A 74 -11.54 -2.48 7.40
N GLU A 75 -11.65 -1.43 8.23
CA GLU A 75 -12.03 -0.11 7.74
C GLU A 75 -10.93 0.44 6.81
N PRO A 76 -11.31 1.13 5.72
CA PRO A 76 -10.36 1.82 4.87
C PRO A 76 -9.56 2.87 5.64
N LEU A 77 -8.31 3.11 5.21
CA LEU A 77 -7.44 4.09 5.85
C LEU A 77 -7.95 5.52 5.65
N ASN A 78 -7.90 6.32 6.72
CA ASN A 78 -8.23 7.73 6.69
C ASN A 78 -7.19 8.52 5.87
N SER A 79 -7.63 9.60 5.24
CA SER A 79 -6.74 10.55 4.55
C SER A 79 -5.91 11.34 5.55
N VAL A 80 -4.70 11.72 5.15
CA VAL A 80 -3.92 12.74 5.88
C VAL A 80 -4.46 14.12 5.50
N SER A 81 -4.81 14.93 6.50
CA SER A 81 -5.16 16.35 6.34
C SER A 81 -4.09 17.22 7.00
N HIS A 82 -3.73 18.32 6.33
CA HIS A 82 -2.84 19.35 6.86
C HIS A 82 -3.65 20.50 7.48
#